data_AF-A0A0D2NMN3-F1
#
_entry.id   AF-A0A0D2NMN3-F1
#
_cell.length_a   1.000
_cell.length_b   1.000
_cell.length_c   1.000
_cell.angle_alpha   90.00
_cell.angle_beta   90.00
_cell.angle_gamma   90.00
#
_symmetry.space_group_name_H-M   'P 1'
#
loop_
_entity.id
_entity.type
_entity.pdbx_description
1 polymer ?
#
loop_
_entity_poly.entity_id
_entity_poly.type
_entity_poly.pdbx_seq_one_letter_code
_entity_poly.pdbx_strand_id
1 'polypeptide(L)'
;MGSQGSVMAMLLLMMFTLSSASDMSIISYDETHPDKSTSSWRTDDEVMAMYEEWLVKHGKTYNGLGEKERRFQIFKDNLRFIDEHNADESQSFKVGLNRFADLTNEEYRAIYLGIKKANRKKNAKVVSINDYEDVPVNDEKALKKAVANQPVSVAIEAGGRSFQLYQSGIFDGKCGTQLDHGVTAVGYGTEKGKDYWIVKNSWGSSWGEAGYIRMARNVANTVTGKCGIAMEASYPIKTGENPPNPGPSPPSPIKPPTVCDSYYSCPESNTCCCIYEYYNYCFAWGCCPLEAATCCEDRYSCCPHDYPVCNIHEGTCLMSKGNPLAVKALKRTPAKPFWAH
;
A
#
# COMPACT_ATOMS: atom_id res chain seq x y z
N MET A 1 35.03 64.12 41.54
CA MET A 1 35.76 63.07 42.29
C MET A 1 34.97 62.75 43.54
N GLY A 2 34.58 61.48 43.69
CA GLY A 2 34.06 60.78 44.88
C GLY A 2 32.92 61.43 45.69
N SER A 3 32.28 60.80 46.65
CA SER A 3 32.08 59.39 47.02
C SER A 3 31.41 59.41 48.41
N GLN A 4 30.38 58.57 48.60
CA GLN A 4 29.82 58.08 49.87
C GLN A 4 29.11 59.11 50.78
N GLY A 5 28.02 58.82 51.49
CA GLY A 5 27.20 57.61 51.67
C GLY A 5 26.17 57.84 52.80
N SER A 6 25.08 57.06 52.79
CA SER A 6 24.17 56.68 53.92
C SER A 6 23.47 57.81 54.73
N VAL A 7 22.18 57.79 55.11
CA VAL A 7 21.43 56.79 55.89
C VAL A 7 19.90 57.05 55.80
N MET A 8 19.12 55.95 55.73
CA MET A 8 17.69 55.69 56.08
C MET A 8 16.59 56.76 55.97
N ALA A 9 15.52 56.39 55.25
CA ALA A 9 14.16 56.41 55.80
C ALA A 9 13.33 55.26 55.20
N MET A 10 12.76 54.43 56.08
CA MET A 10 11.91 53.27 55.76
C MET A 10 10.57 53.70 55.15
N LEU A 11 10.14 53.00 54.09
CA LEU A 11 8.72 52.78 53.82
C LEU A 11 8.54 51.45 53.09
N LEU A 12 8.03 50.49 53.86
CA LEU A 12 7.64 49.15 53.43
C LEU A 12 6.43 49.22 52.50
N LEU A 13 6.59 48.76 51.25
CA LEU A 13 5.49 48.28 50.42
C LEU A 13 5.94 46.96 49.77
N MET A 14 5.63 45.86 50.45
CA MET A 14 5.71 44.51 49.88
C MET A 14 4.59 44.35 48.86
N MET A 15 4.93 44.31 47.58
CA MET A 15 4.13 43.57 46.60
C MET A 15 4.84 42.24 46.35
N PHE A 16 4.57 41.25 47.21
CA PHE A 16 4.74 39.86 46.84
C PHE A 16 3.51 39.48 46.02
N THR A 17 3.67 39.42 44.70
CA THR A 17 2.73 38.68 43.86
C THR A 17 2.84 37.21 44.25
N LEU A 18 1.81 36.68 44.91
CA LEU A 18 1.64 35.25 45.13
C LEU A 18 1.57 34.57 43.75
N SER A 19 2.65 33.89 43.36
CA SER A 19 2.60 32.89 42.30
C SER A 19 1.89 31.66 42.86
N SER A 20 0.56 31.68 42.83
CA SER A 20 -0.25 30.48 43.05
C SER A 20 -0.03 29.57 41.84
N ALA A 21 0.79 28.53 42.00
CA ALA A 21 0.71 27.38 41.11
C ALA A 21 -0.64 26.71 41.41
N SER A 22 -1.64 26.97 40.57
CA SER A 22 -2.86 26.16 40.58
C SER A 22 -2.47 24.75 40.14
N ASP A 23 -2.72 23.77 41.00
CA ASP A 23 -2.79 22.37 40.61
C ASP A 23 -3.76 22.26 39.42
N MET A 24 -3.22 22.15 38.20
CA MET A 24 -4.00 21.78 37.03
C MET A 24 -4.32 20.29 37.14
N SER A 25 -5.26 19.97 38.02
CA SER A 25 -5.92 18.68 37.96
C SER A 25 -6.66 18.61 36.62
N ILE A 26 -6.53 17.47 35.95
CA ILE A 26 -7.11 17.15 34.63
C ILE A 26 -8.62 17.46 34.54
N ILE A 27 -9.31 17.51 35.69
CA ILE A 27 -10.75 17.74 35.81
C ILE A 27 -11.14 19.18 35.44
N SER A 28 -10.29 20.18 35.70
CA SER A 28 -10.63 21.59 35.41
C SER A 28 -10.48 21.98 33.93
N TYR A 29 -9.64 21.25 33.17
CA TYR A 29 -9.46 21.53 31.74
C TYR A 29 -10.73 21.16 30.94
N ASP A 30 -11.42 20.11 31.37
CA ASP A 30 -12.69 19.63 30.81
C ASP A 30 -13.86 20.60 31.07
N GLU A 31 -13.90 21.31 32.21
CA GLU A 31 -14.99 22.24 32.51
C GLU A 31 -14.94 23.54 31.69
N THR A 32 -13.73 23.99 31.31
CA THR A 32 -13.55 25.25 30.54
C THR A 32 -13.44 25.06 29.04
N HIS A 33 -13.37 23.81 28.56
CA HIS A 33 -13.51 23.45 27.16
C HIS A 33 -14.76 22.58 27.00
N PRO A 34 -15.97 23.17 26.95
CA PRO A 34 -17.14 22.41 26.59
C PRO A 34 -16.88 21.84 25.19
N ASP A 35 -16.67 20.52 25.13
CA ASP A 35 -16.54 19.78 23.90
C ASP A 35 -17.78 20.06 23.06
N LYS A 36 -17.62 20.87 22.02
CA LYS A 36 -18.61 21.04 20.97
C LYS A 36 -18.64 19.82 20.04
N SER A 37 -18.39 18.62 20.57
CA SER A 37 -18.84 17.36 19.99
C SER A 37 -20.36 17.22 20.17
N THR A 38 -21.10 18.09 19.49
CA THR A 38 -22.38 17.69 18.89
C THR A 38 -22.08 16.94 17.59
N SER A 39 -21.24 15.92 17.66
CA SER A 39 -20.96 15.02 16.55
C SER A 39 -21.73 13.74 16.81
N SER A 40 -22.80 13.52 16.04
CA SER A 40 -23.60 12.29 15.97
C SER A 40 -22.80 11.07 15.44
N TRP A 41 -21.48 11.09 15.59
CA TRP A 41 -20.53 10.13 15.04
C TRP A 41 -20.09 9.12 16.10
N ARG A 42 -19.55 7.98 15.65
CA ARG A 42 -18.98 6.93 16.52
C ARG A 42 -17.92 7.44 17.49
N THR A 43 -17.83 6.79 18.65
CA THR A 43 -16.79 7.09 19.65
C THR A 43 -15.42 6.54 19.24
N ASP A 44 -14.35 7.03 19.86
CA ASP A 44 -12.99 6.54 19.56
C ASP A 44 -12.81 5.06 19.90
N ASP A 45 -13.44 4.57 20.96
CA ASP A 45 -13.41 3.15 21.35
C ASP A 45 -14.11 2.26 20.31
N GLU A 46 -15.26 2.70 19.78
CA GLU A 46 -15.96 1.98 18.71
C GLU A 46 -15.12 1.91 17.43
N VAL A 47 -14.51 3.03 17.03
CA VAL A 47 -13.66 3.08 15.84
C VAL A 47 -12.37 2.25 16.04
N MET A 48 -11.81 2.23 17.25
CA MET A 48 -10.65 1.40 17.57
C MET A 48 -10.97 -0.09 17.44
N ALA A 49 -12.13 -0.54 17.95
CA ALA A 49 -12.57 -1.92 17.80
C ALA A 49 -12.72 -2.31 16.31
N MET A 50 -13.34 -1.45 15.50
CA MET A 50 -13.45 -1.66 14.05
C MET A 50 -12.09 -1.72 13.36
N TYR A 51 -11.15 -0.87 13.80
CA TYR A 51 -9.80 -0.85 13.26
C TYR A 51 -9.04 -2.14 13.57
N GLU A 52 -9.10 -2.63 14.80
CA GLU A 52 -8.42 -3.87 15.20
C GLU A 52 -8.99 -5.09 14.46
N GLU A 53 -10.30 -5.18 14.29
CA GLU A 53 -10.92 -6.22 13.45
C GLU A 53 -10.44 -6.11 11.99
N TRP A 54 -10.41 -4.88 11.45
CA TRP A 54 -9.95 -4.62 10.09
C TRP A 54 -8.49 -5.03 9.88
N LEU A 55 -7.60 -4.83 10.87
CA LEU A 55 -6.21 -5.25 10.81
C LEU A 55 -6.07 -6.77 10.69
N VAL A 56 -6.82 -7.52 11.50
CA VAL A 56 -6.83 -8.99 11.45
C VAL A 56 -7.34 -9.46 10.09
N LYS A 57 -8.46 -8.91 9.63
CA LYS A 57 -9.09 -9.27 8.35
C LYS A 57 -8.17 -9.07 7.15
N HIS A 58 -7.34 -8.02 7.17
CA HIS A 58 -6.44 -7.68 6.06
C HIS A 58 -4.98 -8.07 6.31
N GLY A 59 -4.68 -8.80 7.40
CA GLY A 59 -3.33 -9.26 7.72
C GLY A 59 -2.32 -8.13 7.93
N LYS A 60 -2.75 -7.01 8.51
CA LYS A 60 -1.92 -5.81 8.72
C LYS A 60 -1.26 -5.83 10.09
N THR A 61 0.03 -5.48 10.12
CA THR A 61 0.82 -5.34 11.36
C THR A 61 1.72 -4.12 11.26
N TYR A 62 1.75 -3.28 12.31
CA TYR A 62 2.62 -2.10 12.37
C TYR A 62 3.51 -2.18 13.60
N ASN A 63 4.81 -2.01 13.40
CA ASN A 63 5.82 -2.14 14.45
C ASN A 63 6.57 -0.83 14.72
N GLY A 64 6.34 0.22 13.92
CA GLY A 64 6.92 1.54 14.14
C GLY A 64 6.25 2.28 15.29
N LEU A 65 7.05 2.93 16.14
CA LEU A 65 6.55 3.79 17.21
C LEU A 65 5.64 4.87 16.62
N GLY A 66 4.39 4.93 17.07
CA GLY A 66 3.39 5.88 16.56
C GLY A 66 2.80 5.56 15.18
N GLU A 67 3.27 4.52 14.47
CA GLU A 67 2.71 4.15 13.16
C GLU A 67 1.31 3.57 13.30
N LYS A 68 1.06 2.71 14.31
CA LYS A 68 -0.30 2.20 14.58
C LYS A 68 -1.28 3.35 14.82
N GLU A 69 -0.86 4.37 15.58
CA GLU A 69 -1.66 5.56 15.88
C GLU A 69 -1.90 6.41 14.63
N ARG A 70 -0.85 6.69 13.85
CA ARG A 70 -1.00 7.41 12.57
C ARG A 70 -1.96 6.68 11.63
N ARG A 71 -1.79 5.37 11.45
CA ARG A 71 -2.66 4.53 10.61
C ARG A 71 -4.09 4.48 11.14
N PHE A 72 -4.26 4.50 12.46
CA PHE A 72 -5.58 4.62 13.09
C PHE A 72 -6.25 5.95 12.76
N GLN A 73 -5.54 7.08 12.84
CA GLN A 73 -6.10 8.39 12.47
C GLN A 73 -6.50 8.45 10.99
N ILE A 74 -5.69 7.87 10.10
CA ILE A 74 -6.02 7.77 8.66
C ILE A 74 -7.25 6.88 8.46
N PHE A 75 -7.30 5.73 9.14
CA PHE A 75 -8.45 4.82 9.12
C PHE A 75 -9.72 5.51 9.61
N LYS A 76 -9.64 6.28 10.70
CA LYS A 76 -10.75 7.07 11.25
C LYS A 76 -11.25 8.10 10.25
N ASP A 77 -10.34 8.82 9.57
CA ASP A 77 -10.72 9.78 8.53
C ASP A 77 -11.35 9.10 7.30
N ASN A 78 -10.82 7.96 6.86
CA ASN A 78 -11.40 7.17 5.78
C ASN A 78 -12.76 6.57 6.14
N LEU A 79 -12.92 6.08 7.37
CA LEU A 79 -14.22 5.64 7.89
C LEU A 79 -15.20 6.81 7.88
N ARG A 80 -14.73 8.02 8.25
CA ARG A 80 -15.57 9.22 8.17
C ARG A 80 -16.11 9.51 6.79
N PHE A 81 -15.21 9.53 5.82
CA PHE A 81 -15.61 9.67 4.43
C PHE A 81 -16.57 8.56 3.97
N ILE A 82 -16.36 7.32 4.44
CA ILE A 82 -17.19 6.18 4.07
C ILE A 82 -18.63 6.32 4.56
N ASP A 83 -18.87 6.67 5.82
CA ASP A 83 -20.27 6.78 6.27
C ASP A 83 -20.96 8.02 5.72
N GLU A 84 -20.25 9.15 5.58
CA GLU A 84 -20.81 10.35 4.93
C GLU A 84 -21.23 10.05 3.49
N HIS A 85 -20.37 9.40 2.70
CA HIS A 85 -20.69 8.98 1.33
C HIS A 85 -21.84 7.98 1.33
N ASN A 86 -21.80 6.96 2.19
CA ASN A 86 -22.78 5.88 2.14
C ASN A 86 -24.16 6.26 2.72
N ALA A 87 -24.24 7.29 3.57
CA ALA A 87 -25.48 7.84 4.12
C ALA A 87 -26.27 8.67 3.09
N ASP A 88 -25.61 9.18 2.06
CA ASP A 88 -26.27 9.86 0.95
C ASP A 88 -26.97 8.82 0.04
N GLU A 89 -28.30 8.78 0.12
CA GLU A 89 -29.15 7.88 -0.68
C GLU A 89 -29.08 8.15 -2.19
N SER A 90 -28.58 9.31 -2.61
CA SER A 90 -28.38 9.64 -4.03
C SER A 90 -27.17 8.93 -4.65
N GLN A 91 -26.25 8.39 -3.83
CA GLN A 91 -25.07 7.70 -4.30
C GLN A 91 -25.43 6.36 -4.96
N SER A 92 -24.88 6.11 -6.14
CA SER A 92 -25.15 4.89 -6.90
C SER A 92 -24.14 3.75 -6.69
N PHE A 93 -23.10 4.03 -5.89
CA PHE A 93 -22.08 3.10 -5.49
C PHE A 93 -21.74 3.31 -4.01
N LYS A 94 -21.16 2.28 -3.42
CA LYS A 94 -20.70 2.29 -2.02
C LYS A 94 -19.18 2.24 -1.97
N VAL A 95 -18.64 2.97 -1.01
CA VAL A 95 -17.25 2.89 -0.59
C VAL A 95 -17.15 2.07 0.70
N GLY A 96 -15.98 1.53 1.02
CA GLY A 96 -15.85 0.65 2.17
C GLY A 96 -14.42 0.49 2.67
N LEU A 97 -14.31 -0.15 3.84
CA LEU A 97 -13.06 -0.43 4.53
C LEU A 97 -12.28 -1.57 3.85
N ASN A 98 -11.83 -1.33 2.62
CA ASN A 98 -10.98 -2.25 1.88
C ASN A 98 -9.53 -2.20 2.38
N ARG A 99 -8.62 -2.92 1.71
CA ARG A 99 -7.19 -3.02 2.09
C ARG A 99 -6.40 -1.69 2.13
N PHE A 100 -6.98 -0.60 1.63
CA PHE A 100 -6.38 0.73 1.55
C PHE A 100 -6.95 1.72 2.56
N ALA A 101 -7.82 1.28 3.48
CA ALA A 101 -8.45 2.15 4.47
C ALA A 101 -7.45 2.81 5.44
N ASP A 102 -6.24 2.27 5.57
CA ASP A 102 -5.13 2.82 6.37
C ASP A 102 -4.19 3.77 5.61
N LEU A 103 -4.49 4.08 4.34
CA LEU A 103 -3.67 4.94 3.49
C LEU A 103 -4.34 6.28 3.23
N THR A 104 -3.56 7.36 3.25
CA THR A 104 -4.05 8.64 2.70
C THR A 104 -4.19 8.52 1.18
N ASN A 105 -4.93 9.45 0.56
CA ASN A 105 -5.06 9.42 -0.89
C ASN A 105 -3.71 9.67 -1.60
N GLU A 106 -2.85 10.50 -1.02
CA GLU A 106 -1.50 10.78 -1.51
C GLU A 106 -0.61 9.53 -1.43
N GLU A 107 -0.64 8.81 -0.31
CA GLU A 107 0.09 7.54 -0.15
C GLU A 107 -0.41 6.49 -1.15
N TYR A 108 -1.73 6.34 -1.29
CA TYR A 108 -2.34 5.45 -2.28
C TYR A 108 -1.88 5.78 -3.71
N ARG A 109 -1.95 7.07 -4.09
CA ARG A 109 -1.54 7.53 -5.42
C ARG A 109 -0.06 7.24 -5.68
N ALA A 110 0.81 7.49 -4.71
CA ALA A 110 2.25 7.28 -4.85
C ALA A 110 2.64 5.80 -4.98
N ILE A 111 1.90 4.89 -4.33
CA ILE A 111 2.25 3.47 -4.25
C ILE A 111 1.62 2.65 -5.38
N TYR A 112 0.34 2.93 -5.71
CA TYR A 112 -0.49 2.06 -6.55
C TYR A 112 -0.74 2.58 -7.96
N LEU A 113 -0.47 3.86 -8.22
CA LEU A 113 -0.67 4.48 -9.53
C LEU A 113 0.67 4.74 -10.22
N GLY A 114 0.59 5.09 -11.50
CA GLY A 114 1.73 5.39 -12.34
C GLY A 114 2.21 4.20 -13.17
N ILE A 115 2.65 4.50 -14.39
CA ILE A 115 3.13 3.52 -15.36
C ILE A 115 4.59 3.17 -15.03
N LYS A 116 4.81 2.09 -14.28
CA LYS A 116 6.16 1.54 -14.11
C LYS A 116 6.61 0.87 -15.41
N LYS A 117 7.72 1.32 -16.00
CA LYS A 117 8.33 0.65 -17.15
C LYS A 117 8.65 -0.80 -16.77
N ALA A 118 8.05 -1.75 -17.48
CA ALA A 118 8.34 -3.16 -17.27
C ALA A 118 9.82 -3.44 -17.61
N ASN A 119 10.56 -3.98 -16.65
CA ASN A 119 11.89 -4.53 -16.93
C ASN A 119 11.72 -5.73 -17.88
N ARG A 120 12.33 -5.66 -19.07
CA ARG A 120 12.29 -6.73 -20.08
C ARG A 120 13.02 -7.98 -19.56
N LYS A 121 12.36 -8.80 -18.76
CA LYS A 121 12.85 -10.13 -18.39
C LYS A 121 12.67 -11.06 -19.59
N LYS A 122 13.75 -11.77 -19.99
CA LYS A 122 13.70 -12.81 -21.03
C LYS A 122 12.97 -14.03 -20.47
N ASN A 123 11.65 -14.07 -20.62
CA ASN A 123 10.84 -15.22 -20.30
C ASN A 123 10.74 -16.17 -21.51
N ALA A 124 10.44 -17.44 -21.27
CA ALA A 124 10.13 -18.39 -22.34
C ALA A 124 8.97 -17.86 -23.21
N LYS A 125 9.11 -17.97 -24.54
CA LYS A 125 8.06 -17.56 -25.49
C LYS A 125 6.98 -18.64 -25.55
N VAL A 126 6.01 -18.57 -24.65
CA VAL A 126 4.90 -19.53 -24.55
C VAL A 126 3.71 -19.12 -25.44
N VAL A 127 3.54 -17.82 -25.68
CA VAL A 127 2.47 -17.25 -26.50
C VAL A 127 3.07 -16.18 -27.41
N SER A 128 2.60 -16.13 -28.65
CA SER A 128 2.89 -15.04 -29.60
C SER A 128 1.61 -14.30 -29.94
N ILE A 129 1.68 -12.98 -30.10
CA ILE A 129 0.62 -12.19 -30.74
C ILE A 129 1.09 -11.82 -32.15
N ASN A 130 0.15 -11.65 -33.07
CA ASN A 130 0.45 -11.28 -34.46
C ASN A 130 0.55 -9.78 -34.61
N ASP A 131 -0.34 -9.05 -33.94
CA ASP A 131 -0.39 -7.60 -33.98
C ASP A 131 -1.13 -7.06 -32.75
N TYR A 132 -1.35 -5.76 -32.70
CA TYR A 132 -2.29 -5.10 -31.81
C TYR A 132 -3.07 -4.04 -32.59
N GLU A 133 -4.23 -3.65 -32.06
CA GLU A 133 -5.03 -2.58 -32.63
C GLU A 133 -5.45 -1.62 -31.53
N ASP A 134 -5.32 -0.33 -31.81
CA ASP A 134 -5.83 0.74 -30.97
C ASP A 134 -7.30 1.00 -31.34
N VAL A 135 -8.15 1.04 -30.33
CA VAL A 135 -9.55 1.44 -30.49
C VAL A 135 -9.61 2.94 -30.80
N PRO A 136 -10.50 3.40 -31.71
CA PRO A 136 -10.72 4.82 -31.94
C PRO A 136 -10.88 5.62 -30.64
N VAL A 137 -10.05 6.65 -30.50
CA VAL A 137 -9.98 7.51 -29.31
C VAL A 137 -11.32 8.23 -29.11
N ASN A 138 -11.79 8.27 -27.86
CA ASN A 138 -13.03 8.93 -27.42
C ASN A 138 -14.30 8.37 -28.07
N ASP A 139 -14.32 7.06 -28.37
CA ASP A 139 -15.47 6.38 -28.94
C ASP A 139 -15.90 5.18 -28.09
N GLU A 140 -16.81 5.41 -27.12
CA GLU A 140 -17.38 4.35 -26.29
C GLU A 140 -18.13 3.29 -27.10
N LYS A 141 -18.62 3.61 -28.32
CA LYS A 141 -19.30 2.65 -29.19
C LYS A 141 -18.29 1.71 -29.85
N ALA A 142 -17.16 2.24 -30.32
CA ALA A 142 -16.05 1.44 -30.82
C ALA A 142 -15.45 0.57 -29.71
N LEU A 143 -15.22 1.14 -28.51
CA LEU A 143 -14.77 0.38 -27.35
C LEU A 143 -15.75 -0.75 -26.99
N LYS A 144 -17.06 -0.48 -27.00
CA LYS A 144 -18.08 -1.50 -26.72
C LYS A 144 -18.02 -2.64 -27.72
N LYS A 145 -17.84 -2.32 -29.00
CA LYS A 145 -17.68 -3.31 -30.07
C LYS A 145 -16.43 -4.17 -29.84
N ALA A 146 -15.30 -3.58 -29.46
CA ALA A 146 -14.08 -4.32 -29.16
C ALA A 146 -14.26 -5.24 -27.94
N VAL A 147 -14.80 -4.72 -26.84
CA VAL A 147 -15.05 -5.48 -25.60
C VAL A 147 -16.02 -6.66 -25.81
N ALA A 148 -16.97 -6.53 -26.75
CA ALA A 148 -17.88 -7.62 -27.11
C ALA A 148 -17.17 -8.82 -27.75
N ASN A 149 -15.98 -8.63 -28.33
CA ASN A 149 -15.21 -9.68 -29.00
C ASN A 149 -14.11 -10.25 -28.11
N GLN A 150 -13.48 -9.42 -27.28
CA GLN A 150 -12.39 -9.83 -26.39
C GLN A 150 -12.14 -8.81 -25.28
N PRO A 151 -11.41 -9.17 -24.21
CA PRO A 151 -10.92 -8.19 -23.24
C PRO A 151 -10.03 -7.12 -23.89
N VAL A 152 -10.23 -5.86 -23.49
CA VAL A 152 -9.51 -4.70 -24.02
C VAL A 152 -8.70 -4.04 -22.90
N SER A 153 -7.43 -3.76 -23.14
CA SER A 153 -6.61 -2.97 -22.23
C SER A 153 -7.03 -1.51 -22.34
N VAL A 154 -7.31 -0.85 -21.23
CA VAL A 154 -7.72 0.57 -21.20
C VAL A 154 -6.95 1.32 -20.12
N ALA A 155 -6.69 2.61 -20.33
CA ALA A 155 -6.17 3.48 -19.29
C ALA A 155 -7.29 4.36 -18.70
N ILE A 156 -7.20 4.64 -17.40
CA ILE A 156 -8.16 5.45 -16.65
C ILE A 156 -7.43 6.38 -15.68
N GLU A 157 -8.11 7.43 -15.22
CA GLU A 157 -7.74 8.16 -14.01
C GLU A 157 -8.37 7.46 -12.78
N ALA A 158 -7.53 6.84 -11.96
CA ALA A 158 -7.92 6.11 -10.75
C ALA A 158 -7.53 6.85 -9.45
N GLY A 159 -7.15 8.12 -9.57
CA GLY A 159 -6.58 8.94 -8.51
C GLY A 159 -7.46 9.26 -7.31
N GLY A 160 -8.78 9.32 -7.50
CA GLY A 160 -9.70 9.86 -6.51
C GLY A 160 -9.91 8.98 -5.27
N ARG A 161 -10.20 9.62 -4.12
CA ARG A 161 -10.48 8.94 -2.85
C ARG A 161 -11.64 7.94 -2.94
N SER A 162 -12.71 8.28 -3.67
CA SER A 162 -13.84 7.35 -3.91
C SER A 162 -13.41 6.11 -4.71
N PHE A 163 -12.42 6.24 -5.59
CA PHE A 163 -11.89 5.11 -6.38
C PHE A 163 -11.00 4.22 -5.49
N GLN A 164 -10.12 4.83 -4.69
CA GLN A 164 -9.32 4.13 -3.68
C GLN A 164 -10.20 3.25 -2.79
N LEU A 165 -11.31 3.79 -2.28
CA LEU A 165 -12.19 3.14 -1.32
C LEU A 165 -13.40 2.42 -1.96
N TYR A 166 -13.44 2.27 -3.29
CA TYR A 166 -14.56 1.61 -3.97
C TYR A 166 -14.80 0.19 -3.43
N GLN A 167 -16.06 -0.12 -3.16
CA GLN A 167 -16.50 -1.42 -2.63
C GLN A 167 -17.50 -2.12 -3.55
N SER A 168 -18.53 -1.42 -4.03
CA SER A 168 -19.57 -2.01 -4.90
C SER A 168 -20.46 -0.97 -5.58
N GLY A 169 -21.23 -1.40 -6.58
CA GLY A 169 -22.19 -0.57 -7.32
C GLY A 169 -21.60 0.05 -8.59
N ILE A 170 -22.38 0.88 -9.29
CA ILE A 170 -21.94 1.51 -10.53
C ILE A 170 -21.22 2.81 -10.19
N PHE A 171 -19.90 2.83 -10.38
CA PHE A 171 -19.07 3.98 -10.07
C PHE A 171 -19.36 5.15 -11.02
N ASP A 172 -20.02 6.18 -10.49
CA ASP A 172 -20.23 7.49 -11.12
C ASP A 172 -19.53 8.64 -10.35
N GLY A 173 -18.67 8.31 -9.37
CA GLY A 173 -17.90 9.26 -8.56
C GLY A 173 -16.96 10.16 -9.37
N LYS A 174 -16.54 11.31 -8.81
CA LYS A 174 -15.74 12.31 -9.53
C LYS A 174 -14.36 11.76 -9.94
N CYS A 175 -13.97 12.04 -11.18
CA CYS A 175 -12.66 11.78 -11.75
C CYS A 175 -12.45 12.69 -12.97
N GLY A 176 -11.21 13.00 -13.30
CA GLY A 176 -10.78 13.70 -14.50
C GLY A 176 -10.43 12.74 -15.64
N THR A 177 -9.40 13.12 -16.39
CA THR A 177 -8.90 12.42 -17.60
C THR A 177 -7.36 12.35 -17.64
N GLN A 178 -6.69 12.61 -16.51
CA GLN A 178 -5.24 12.45 -16.38
C GLN A 178 -4.94 10.97 -16.12
N LEU A 179 -4.90 10.19 -17.20
CA LEU A 179 -4.75 8.73 -17.15
C LEU A 179 -3.50 8.34 -16.34
N ASP A 180 -3.70 7.62 -15.25
CA ASP A 180 -2.64 7.27 -14.29
C ASP A 180 -2.63 5.77 -13.93
N HIS A 181 -3.55 4.99 -14.51
CA HIS A 181 -3.70 3.57 -14.22
C HIS A 181 -4.18 2.74 -15.43
N GLY A 182 -3.54 1.59 -15.65
CA GLY A 182 -3.92 0.64 -16.70
C GLY A 182 -4.76 -0.52 -16.15
N VAL A 183 -5.89 -0.80 -16.78
CA VAL A 183 -6.87 -1.81 -16.38
C VAL A 183 -7.39 -2.58 -17.60
N THR A 184 -8.25 -3.59 -17.39
CA THR A 184 -8.83 -4.37 -18.50
C THR A 184 -10.35 -4.28 -18.48
N ALA A 185 -10.94 -3.75 -19.54
CA ALA A 185 -12.37 -3.85 -19.78
C ALA A 185 -12.70 -5.28 -20.26
N VAL A 186 -13.52 -6.00 -19.50
CA VAL A 186 -13.85 -7.42 -19.73
C VAL A 186 -15.32 -7.66 -20.07
N GLY A 187 -16.14 -6.61 -20.00
CA GLY A 187 -17.56 -6.69 -20.30
C GLY A 187 -18.26 -5.35 -20.10
N TYR A 188 -19.56 -5.36 -20.31
CA TYR A 188 -20.45 -4.21 -20.08
C TYR A 188 -21.86 -4.72 -19.79
N GLY A 189 -22.69 -3.88 -19.19
CA GLY A 189 -24.09 -4.20 -18.92
C GLY A 189 -24.93 -2.96 -18.70
N THR A 190 -26.16 -3.20 -18.26
CA THR A 190 -27.13 -2.19 -17.86
C THR A 190 -27.85 -2.70 -16.63
N GLU A 191 -27.95 -1.90 -15.58
CA GLU A 191 -28.68 -2.22 -14.36
C GLU A 191 -29.52 -1.00 -13.95
N LYS A 192 -30.84 -1.21 -13.78
CA LYS A 192 -31.79 -0.14 -13.41
C LYS A 192 -31.68 1.11 -14.30
N GLY A 193 -31.48 0.90 -15.61
CA GLY A 193 -31.34 1.98 -16.59
C GLY A 193 -29.98 2.68 -16.60
N LYS A 194 -29.01 2.26 -15.77
CA LYS A 194 -27.63 2.75 -15.78
C LYS A 194 -26.72 1.78 -16.53
N ASP A 195 -26.08 2.29 -17.57
CA ASP A 195 -25.09 1.56 -18.36
C ASP A 195 -23.75 1.53 -17.62
N TYR A 196 -23.06 0.39 -17.67
CA TYR A 196 -21.74 0.24 -17.05
C TYR A 196 -20.77 -0.60 -17.87
N TRP A 197 -19.48 -0.37 -17.65
CA TRP A 197 -18.35 -1.23 -17.99
C TRP A 197 -18.04 -2.16 -16.84
N ILE A 198 -17.63 -3.40 -17.11
CA ILE A 198 -17.02 -4.30 -16.13
C ILE A 198 -15.52 -4.25 -16.35
N VAL A 199 -14.80 -3.74 -15.35
CA VAL A 199 -13.36 -3.48 -15.45
C VAL A 199 -12.62 -4.30 -14.41
N LYS A 200 -11.68 -5.11 -14.86
CA LYS A 200 -10.78 -5.89 -14.01
C LYS A 200 -9.61 -5.03 -13.57
N ASN A 201 -9.35 -5.02 -12.27
CA ASN A 201 -8.22 -4.31 -11.68
C ASN A 201 -7.12 -5.30 -11.22
N SER A 202 -5.96 -4.76 -10.83
CA SER A 202 -4.76 -5.52 -10.44
C SER A 202 -4.39 -5.38 -8.96
N TRP A 203 -5.35 -5.03 -8.10
CA TRP A 203 -5.12 -4.75 -6.66
C TRP A 203 -5.54 -5.89 -5.71
N GLY A 204 -5.88 -7.04 -6.27
CA GLY A 204 -6.36 -8.22 -5.55
C GLY A 204 -7.87 -8.21 -5.34
N SER A 205 -8.39 -9.34 -4.87
CA SER A 205 -9.84 -9.56 -4.71
C SER A 205 -10.45 -8.81 -3.52
N SER A 206 -9.64 -8.28 -2.60
CA SER A 206 -10.09 -7.52 -1.44
C SER A 206 -10.46 -6.06 -1.77
N TRP A 207 -10.35 -5.64 -3.02
CA TRP A 207 -10.74 -4.31 -3.50
C TRP A 207 -11.94 -4.42 -4.46
N GLY A 208 -12.90 -3.52 -4.34
CA GLY A 208 -14.10 -3.51 -5.18
C GLY A 208 -14.91 -4.81 -5.13
N GLU A 209 -15.54 -5.13 -6.26
CA GLU A 209 -16.36 -6.32 -6.45
C GLU A 209 -15.45 -7.50 -6.82
N ALA A 210 -14.77 -8.07 -5.82
CA ALA A 210 -13.80 -9.17 -5.99
C ALA A 210 -12.64 -8.85 -6.97
N GLY A 211 -12.13 -7.62 -6.92
CA GLY A 211 -11.06 -7.12 -7.79
C GLY A 211 -11.57 -6.44 -9.07
N TYR A 212 -12.89 -6.29 -9.22
CA TYR A 212 -13.53 -5.61 -10.34
C TYR A 212 -14.20 -4.30 -9.89
N ILE A 213 -14.44 -3.43 -10.86
CA ILE A 213 -15.26 -2.24 -10.71
C ILE A 213 -16.25 -2.16 -11.86
N ARG A 214 -17.50 -1.81 -11.54
CA ARG A 214 -18.48 -1.43 -12.56
C ARG A 214 -18.41 0.09 -12.75
N MET A 215 -17.89 0.57 -13.86
CA MET A 215 -17.76 2.01 -14.14
C MET A 215 -18.92 2.50 -14.99
N ALA A 216 -19.49 3.66 -14.68
CA ALA A 216 -20.55 4.24 -15.50
C ALA A 216 -20.13 4.39 -16.96
N ARG A 217 -21.03 4.00 -17.89
CA ARG A 217 -20.84 4.07 -19.34
C ARG A 217 -21.91 5.00 -19.92
N ASN A 218 -21.64 5.60 -21.09
CA ASN A 218 -22.55 6.53 -21.76
C ASN A 218 -22.90 7.74 -20.87
N VAL A 219 -21.91 8.27 -20.15
CA VAL A 219 -22.09 9.45 -19.29
C VAL A 219 -22.33 10.67 -20.17
N ALA A 220 -23.38 11.43 -19.88
CA ALA A 220 -23.69 12.64 -20.64
C ALA A 220 -22.55 13.67 -20.56
N ASN A 221 -22.40 14.48 -21.61
CA ASN A 221 -21.44 15.59 -21.69
C ASN A 221 -19.95 15.17 -21.60
N THR A 222 -19.63 13.92 -21.92
CA THR A 222 -18.24 13.48 -22.13
C THR A 222 -18.13 12.58 -23.36
N VAL A 223 -17.02 12.73 -24.08
CA VAL A 223 -16.62 11.81 -25.16
C VAL A 223 -15.48 10.89 -24.72
N THR A 224 -14.79 11.24 -23.62
CA THR A 224 -13.66 10.47 -23.10
C THR A 224 -14.10 9.24 -22.29
N GLY A 225 -15.41 9.12 -22.05
CA GLY A 225 -15.98 8.13 -21.14
C GLY A 225 -15.67 8.46 -19.67
N LYS A 226 -16.20 7.65 -18.75
CA LYS A 226 -15.97 7.85 -17.33
C LYS A 226 -14.50 7.65 -16.98
N CYS A 227 -13.88 8.65 -16.35
CA CYS A 227 -12.46 8.65 -15.96
C CYS A 227 -11.49 8.46 -17.14
N GLY A 228 -11.90 8.83 -18.35
CA GLY A 228 -11.07 8.71 -19.55
C GLY A 228 -10.96 7.30 -20.14
N ILE A 229 -11.82 6.36 -19.73
CA ILE A 229 -11.77 4.95 -20.16
C ILE A 229 -11.77 4.73 -21.68
N ALA A 230 -12.28 5.68 -22.47
CA ALA A 230 -12.31 5.61 -23.93
C ALA A 230 -11.15 6.36 -24.62
N MET A 231 -10.19 6.92 -23.87
CA MET A 231 -9.10 7.72 -24.44
C MET A 231 -7.94 6.88 -24.97
N GLU A 232 -7.53 5.86 -24.23
CA GLU A 232 -6.41 4.98 -24.60
C GLU A 232 -6.83 3.53 -24.38
N ALA A 233 -7.24 2.87 -25.46
CA ALA A 233 -7.70 1.49 -25.43
C ALA A 233 -7.07 0.69 -26.58
N SER A 234 -6.59 -0.51 -26.29
CA SER A 234 -5.99 -1.38 -27.29
C SER A 234 -6.15 -2.86 -26.96
N TYR A 235 -6.10 -3.69 -27.99
CA TYR A 235 -6.24 -5.13 -27.84
C TYR A 235 -5.27 -5.90 -28.77
N PRO A 236 -4.80 -7.08 -28.33
CA PRO A 236 -3.93 -7.90 -29.17
C PRO A 236 -4.72 -8.61 -30.25
N ILE A 237 -4.09 -8.80 -31.41
CA ILE A 237 -4.60 -9.61 -32.51
C ILE A 237 -3.83 -10.94 -32.54
N LYS A 238 -4.60 -12.05 -32.56
CA LYS A 238 -4.07 -13.41 -32.65
C LYS A 238 -4.75 -14.15 -33.80
N THR A 239 -4.02 -14.38 -34.87
CA THR A 239 -4.48 -15.08 -36.08
C THR A 239 -3.64 -16.32 -36.42
N GLY A 240 -2.39 -16.36 -35.95
CA GLY A 240 -1.50 -17.51 -36.14
C GLY A 240 -1.48 -18.46 -34.94
N GLU A 241 -1.03 -19.69 -35.14
CA GLU A 241 -0.84 -20.64 -34.05
C GLU A 241 0.22 -20.18 -33.06
N ASN A 242 0.16 -20.69 -31.84
CA ASN A 242 1.26 -20.51 -30.89
C ASN A 242 2.49 -21.29 -31.37
N PRO A 243 3.71 -20.86 -31.00
CA PRO A 243 4.87 -21.72 -31.15
C PRO A 243 4.56 -23.09 -30.54
N PRO A 244 5.06 -24.21 -31.11
CA PRO A 244 4.93 -25.52 -30.50
C PRO A 244 5.30 -25.38 -29.03
N ASN A 245 4.42 -25.84 -28.14
CA ASN A 245 4.66 -25.76 -26.71
C ASN A 245 6.08 -26.32 -26.49
N PRO A 246 7.04 -25.52 -26.01
CA PRO A 246 8.32 -26.09 -25.62
C PRO A 246 7.92 -27.09 -24.56
N GLY A 247 7.99 -28.39 -24.88
CA GLY A 247 7.54 -29.47 -24.01
C GLY A 247 8.04 -29.23 -22.59
N PRO A 248 7.35 -29.77 -21.55
CA PRO A 248 7.45 -29.33 -20.16
C PRO A 248 8.86 -28.83 -19.90
N SER A 249 9.01 -27.53 -19.66
CA SER A 249 10.30 -26.93 -19.37
C SER A 249 11.04 -27.92 -18.47
N PRO A 250 12.29 -28.31 -18.78
CA PRO A 250 13.09 -29.08 -17.83
C PRO A 250 12.86 -28.44 -16.48
N PRO A 251 12.53 -29.21 -15.41
CA PRO A 251 12.25 -28.63 -14.10
C PRO A 251 13.30 -27.55 -13.90
N SER A 252 12.84 -26.29 -13.74
CA SER A 252 13.71 -25.10 -13.73
C SER A 252 15.02 -25.53 -13.13
N PRO A 253 16.16 -25.53 -13.86
CA PRO A 253 17.36 -26.25 -13.45
C PRO A 253 17.53 -25.94 -11.98
N ILE A 254 17.41 -26.97 -11.13
CA ILE A 254 17.34 -26.82 -9.67
C ILE A 254 18.36 -25.75 -9.37
N LYS A 255 17.91 -24.56 -8.93
CA LYS A 255 18.86 -23.45 -8.85
C LYS A 255 19.94 -23.99 -7.93
N PRO A 256 21.20 -24.02 -8.37
CA PRO A 256 22.23 -24.67 -7.58
C PRO A 256 22.21 -24.01 -6.19
N PRO A 257 22.41 -24.80 -5.12
CA PRO A 257 22.52 -24.26 -3.78
C PRO A 257 23.41 -23.02 -3.78
N THR A 258 23.03 -21.97 -3.06
CA THR A 258 23.88 -20.79 -2.90
C THR A 258 25.15 -21.24 -2.19
N VAL A 259 26.28 -21.28 -2.90
CA VAL A 259 27.58 -21.65 -2.32
C VAL A 259 28.08 -20.50 -1.46
N CYS A 260 28.32 -20.75 -0.17
CA CYS A 260 28.80 -19.74 0.76
C CYS A 260 30.33 -19.65 0.75
N ASP A 261 30.99 -20.81 0.73
CA ASP A 261 32.43 -20.97 0.61
C ASP A 261 32.78 -22.38 0.09
N SER A 262 34.03 -22.82 0.23
CA SER A 262 34.48 -24.16 -0.18
C SER A 262 33.92 -25.31 0.68
N TYR A 263 33.24 -25.03 1.79
CA TYR A 263 32.78 -26.01 2.78
C TYR A 263 31.27 -25.98 3.01
N TYR A 264 30.59 -24.87 2.77
CA TYR A 264 29.19 -24.63 3.12
C TYR A 264 28.34 -24.16 1.94
N SER A 265 27.09 -24.60 1.94
CA SER A 265 26.06 -24.16 0.98
C SER A 265 24.70 -23.94 1.66
N CYS A 266 23.91 -23.08 1.03
CA CYS A 266 22.54 -22.77 1.40
C CYS A 266 21.55 -23.24 0.32
N PRO A 267 20.26 -23.48 0.67
CA PRO A 267 19.22 -23.76 -0.31
C PRO A 267 19.15 -22.71 -1.42
N GLU A 268 18.51 -23.06 -2.53
CA GLU A 268 18.33 -22.15 -3.65
C GLU A 268 17.68 -20.83 -3.21
N SER A 269 18.11 -19.72 -3.83
CA SER A 269 17.54 -18.39 -3.58
C SER A 269 17.69 -17.89 -2.13
N ASN A 270 18.54 -18.53 -1.31
CA ASN A 270 18.92 -18.07 0.02
C ASN A 270 20.19 -17.23 -0.02
N THR A 271 20.36 -16.37 0.99
CA THR A 271 21.58 -15.58 1.17
C THR A 271 22.46 -16.22 2.24
N CYS A 272 23.75 -16.39 1.93
CA CYS A 272 24.77 -16.85 2.87
C CYS A 272 25.15 -15.71 3.84
N CYS A 273 24.94 -15.94 5.13
CA CYS A 273 25.27 -15.00 6.19
C CYS A 273 26.29 -15.61 7.15
N CYS A 274 27.41 -14.93 7.36
CA CYS A 274 28.41 -15.41 8.31
C CYS A 274 27.84 -15.41 9.75
N ILE A 275 28.03 -16.53 10.45
CA ILE A 275 27.65 -16.71 11.85
C ILE A 275 28.88 -16.57 12.76
N TYR A 276 30.03 -17.09 12.32
CA TYR A 276 31.26 -17.05 13.10
C TYR A 276 32.43 -16.60 12.24
N GLU A 277 32.91 -15.37 12.49
CA GLU A 277 34.01 -14.74 11.78
C GLU A 277 35.21 -14.54 12.72
N TYR A 278 36.42 -14.83 12.23
CA TYR A 278 37.67 -14.57 12.91
C TYR A 278 38.77 -14.22 11.88
N TYR A 279 39.48 -13.10 12.09
CA TYR A 279 40.50 -12.58 11.17
C TYR A 279 40.03 -12.47 9.70
N ASN A 280 38.82 -11.95 9.46
CA ASN A 280 38.20 -11.81 8.13
C ASN A 280 37.94 -13.14 7.40
N TYR A 281 37.94 -14.26 8.12
CA TYR A 281 37.52 -15.56 7.61
C TYR A 281 36.26 -16.03 8.31
N CYS A 282 35.26 -16.48 7.52
CA CYS A 282 34.02 -17.03 8.06
C CYS A 282 34.17 -18.55 8.28
N PHE A 283 34.09 -18.97 9.53
CA PHE A 283 34.21 -20.36 9.96
C PHE A 283 32.87 -21.10 10.01
N ALA A 284 31.75 -20.39 10.03
CA ALA A 284 30.42 -20.99 10.01
C ALA A 284 29.40 -20.07 9.34
N TRP A 285 28.53 -20.68 8.52
CA TRP A 285 27.54 -19.97 7.72
C TRP A 285 26.11 -20.31 8.13
N GLY A 286 25.22 -19.34 7.93
CA GLY A 286 23.77 -19.47 8.05
C GLY A 286 23.08 -19.06 6.76
N CYS A 287 21.89 -19.61 6.55
CA CYS A 287 21.07 -19.37 5.38
C CYS A 287 19.90 -18.48 5.73
N CYS A 288 19.84 -17.30 5.12
CA CYS A 288 18.64 -16.49 5.12
C CYS A 288 17.69 -16.95 4.00
N PRO A 289 16.40 -17.21 4.28
CA PRO A 289 15.43 -17.69 3.28
C PRO A 289 14.92 -16.58 2.33
N LEU A 290 15.83 -15.73 1.86
CA LEU A 290 15.56 -14.61 0.93
C LEU A 290 16.78 -14.39 0.03
N GLU A 291 16.54 -13.96 -1.20
CA GLU A 291 17.59 -13.52 -2.14
C GLU A 291 18.11 -12.13 -1.73
N ALA A 292 19.43 -11.94 -1.79
CA ALA A 292 20.10 -10.66 -1.49
C ALA A 292 19.74 -10.04 -0.12
N ALA A 293 19.54 -10.88 0.89
CA ALA A 293 19.17 -10.44 2.23
C ALA A 293 20.32 -9.71 2.95
N THR A 294 19.99 -8.76 3.81
CA THR A 294 20.96 -8.18 4.74
C THR A 294 21.16 -9.11 5.95
N CYS A 295 22.40 -9.48 6.21
CA CYS A 295 22.76 -10.28 7.38
C CYS A 295 22.90 -9.39 8.62
N CYS A 296 22.05 -9.60 9.62
CA CYS A 296 22.10 -8.85 10.88
C CYS A 296 23.29 -9.21 11.78
N GLU A 297 23.70 -8.27 12.63
CA GLU A 297 24.86 -8.43 13.53
C GLU A 297 24.61 -9.43 14.67
N ASP A 298 23.34 -9.75 14.97
CA ASP A 298 22.96 -10.75 15.97
C ASP A 298 23.32 -12.19 15.56
N ARG A 299 23.86 -12.39 14.34
CA ARG A 299 24.26 -13.67 13.74
C ARG A 299 23.13 -14.68 13.58
N TYR A 300 21.89 -14.29 13.89
CA TYR A 300 20.72 -15.17 13.93
C TYR A 300 19.63 -14.73 12.97
N SER A 301 19.52 -13.42 12.73
CA SER A 301 18.46 -12.83 11.92
C SER A 301 18.99 -12.31 10.60
N CYS A 302 18.09 -12.14 9.65
CA CYS A 302 18.36 -11.50 8.38
C CYS A 302 17.14 -10.71 7.92
N CYS A 303 17.40 -9.74 7.05
CA CYS A 303 16.42 -8.79 6.58
C CYS A 303 16.27 -8.83 5.06
N PRO A 304 15.06 -8.61 4.51
CA PRO A 304 14.87 -8.43 3.08
C PRO A 304 15.71 -7.28 2.53
N HIS A 305 16.13 -7.38 1.27
CA HIS A 305 16.87 -6.32 0.59
C HIS A 305 16.14 -4.96 0.63
N ASP A 306 14.81 -4.96 0.51
CA ASP A 306 13.99 -3.74 0.54
C ASP A 306 13.86 -3.13 1.95
N TYR A 307 14.25 -3.90 2.98
CA TYR A 307 14.24 -3.49 4.39
C TYR A 307 15.62 -3.77 5.03
N PRO A 308 16.72 -3.19 4.53
CA PRO A 308 18.06 -3.67 4.82
C PRO A 308 18.56 -3.34 6.23
N VAL A 309 17.86 -2.47 6.99
CA VAL A 309 18.33 -2.03 8.30
C VAL A 309 17.82 -2.98 9.39
N CYS A 310 18.72 -3.74 9.99
CA CYS A 310 18.39 -4.65 11.08
C CYS A 310 18.11 -3.91 12.40
N ASN A 311 16.95 -4.16 13.00
CA ASN A 311 16.65 -3.82 14.38
C ASN A 311 16.64 -5.10 15.22
N ILE A 312 17.79 -5.43 15.78
CA ILE A 312 18.01 -6.69 16.52
C ILE A 312 17.27 -6.74 17.87
N HIS A 313 16.99 -5.58 18.49
CA HIS A 313 16.30 -5.52 19.78
C HIS A 313 14.81 -5.85 19.65
N GLU A 314 14.20 -5.44 18.53
CA GLU A 314 12.79 -5.69 18.25
C GLU A 314 12.56 -6.89 17.33
N GLY A 315 13.63 -7.45 16.76
CA GLY A 315 13.54 -8.56 15.79
C GLY A 315 12.87 -8.14 14.47
N THR A 316 13.13 -6.91 14.02
CA THR A 316 12.52 -6.32 12.82
C THR A 316 13.56 -5.76 11.84
N CYS A 317 13.09 -5.42 10.64
CA CYS A 317 13.86 -4.93 9.51
C CYS A 317 13.22 -3.65 8.98
N LEU A 318 14.01 -2.59 8.81
CA LEU A 318 13.55 -1.27 8.40
C LEU A 318 14.08 -0.92 7.01
N MET A 319 13.32 -0.14 6.23
CA MET A 319 13.79 0.37 4.93
C MET A 319 14.96 1.35 5.08
N SER A 320 14.98 2.11 6.18
CA SER A 320 16.05 3.06 6.52
C SER A 320 16.10 3.29 8.04
N LYS A 321 17.21 3.85 8.55
CA LYS A 321 17.32 4.18 9.98
C LYS A 321 16.21 5.15 10.39
N GLY A 322 15.43 4.79 11.42
CA GLY A 322 14.29 5.59 11.90
C GLY A 322 13.03 5.49 11.03
N ASN A 323 12.98 4.58 10.06
CA ASN A 323 11.79 4.35 9.24
C ASN A 323 10.68 3.65 10.07
N PRO A 324 9.42 4.13 10.03
CA PRO A 324 8.32 3.54 10.80
C PRO A 324 7.79 2.22 10.22
N LEU A 325 8.13 1.89 8.97
CA LEU A 325 7.75 0.64 8.33
C LEU A 325 8.79 -0.43 8.64
N ALA A 326 8.44 -1.35 9.54
CA ALA A 326 9.24 -2.50 9.89
C ALA A 326 8.56 -3.81 9.51
N VAL A 327 9.30 -4.68 8.83
CA VAL A 327 8.90 -6.07 8.60
C VAL A 327 9.60 -6.98 9.61
N LYS A 328 9.00 -8.13 9.92
CA LYS A 328 9.61 -9.09 10.84
C LYS A 328 10.92 -9.63 10.26
N ALA A 329 11.97 -9.68 11.07
CA ALA A 329 13.23 -10.29 10.67
C ALA A 329 13.07 -11.81 10.55
N LEU A 330 13.73 -12.39 9.54
CA LEU A 330 13.68 -13.83 9.33
C LEU A 330 14.84 -14.48 10.05
N LYS A 331 14.57 -15.69 10.57
CA LYS A 331 15.58 -16.49 11.25
C LYS A 331 16.43 -17.22 10.22
N ARG A 332 17.74 -17.22 10.43
CA ARG A 332 18.68 -18.04 9.67
C ARG A 332 18.52 -19.50 10.06
N THR A 333 18.74 -20.39 9.10
CA THR A 333 19.01 -21.81 9.36
C THR A 333 20.51 -22.09 9.23
N PRO A 334 21.07 -23.14 9.87
CA PRO A 334 22.46 -23.51 9.65
C PRO A 334 22.72 -23.85 8.17
N ALA A 335 23.84 -23.39 7.60
CA ALA A 335 24.27 -23.81 6.29
C ALA A 335 24.71 -25.28 6.30
N LYS A 336 24.49 -25.98 5.18
CA LYS A 336 24.85 -27.39 5.04
C LYS A 336 26.33 -27.49 4.68
N PRO A 337 27.14 -28.24 5.45
CA PRO A 337 28.50 -28.53 5.04
C PRO A 337 28.52 -29.59 3.93
N PHE A 338 29.45 -29.49 2.98
CA PHE A 338 29.55 -30.43 1.84
C PHE A 338 29.85 -31.88 2.25
N TRP A 339 30.40 -32.09 3.45
CA TRP A 339 30.70 -33.43 4.00
C TRP A 339 29.51 -34.09 4.72
N ALA A 340 28.33 -33.44 4.79
CA ALA A 340 27.12 -33.97 5.44
C ALA A 340 26.14 -34.65 4.46
N HIS A 341 26.65 -35.29 3.41
CA HIS A 341 25.88 -36.10 2.45
C HIS A 341 25.97 -37.59 2.74
#